data_AF-A0A936JZC3-F1
#
_entry.id   AF-A0A936JZC3-F1
#
_cell.length_a   1.000
_cell.length_b   1.000
_cell.length_c   1.000
_cell.angle_alpha   90.00
_cell.angle_beta   90.00
_cell.angle_gamma   90.00
#
_symmetry.space_group_name_H-M   'P 1'
#
loop_
_entity.id
_entity.type
_entity.pdbx_description
1 polymer ?
#
loop_
_entity_poly.entity_id
_entity_poly.type
_entity_poly.pdbx_seq_one_letter_code
_entity_poly.pdbx_strand_id
1 'polypeptide(L)'
;MNQTHIHLLLNHFPIVGTLIGSCLLLWGIIKKNDHTKSIAAFLLATMALVAIPVFLTGEPAEESVEKISGVSENMISLHEEAAEIGIWLMGITGIISLVALFMAWKKTKAGKPCFFNCLYYFGR
;
A
#
# COMPACT_ATOMS: atom_id res chain seq x y z
N MET A 1 -16.53 4.59 -18.76
CA MET A 1 -16.30 5.05 -17.37
C MET A 1 -15.64 6.42 -17.45
N ASN A 2 -16.12 7.42 -16.71
CA ASN A 2 -15.44 8.72 -16.59
C ASN A 2 -14.50 8.72 -15.36
N GLN A 3 -13.75 9.80 -15.15
CA GLN A 3 -12.82 9.92 -14.01
C GLN A 3 -13.54 9.87 -12.66
N THR A 4 -14.72 10.50 -12.52
CA THR A 4 -15.57 10.42 -11.32
C THR A 4 -15.90 8.97 -10.93
N HIS A 5 -16.26 8.13 -11.90
CA HIS A 5 -16.55 6.71 -11.66
C HIS A 5 -15.30 5.95 -11.18
N ILE A 6 -14.12 6.26 -11.74
CA ILE A 6 -12.85 5.63 -11.33
C ILE A 6 -12.50 6.06 -9.90
N HIS A 7 -12.60 7.35 -9.60
CA HIS A 7 -12.32 7.89 -8.28
C HIS A 7 -13.20 7.23 -7.22
N LEU A 8 -14.54 7.25 -7.41
CA LEU A 8 -15.48 6.65 -6.45
C LEU A 8 -15.29 5.14 -6.28
N LEU A 9 -14.97 4.43 -7.36
CA LEU A 9 -14.70 2.99 -7.30
C LEU A 9 -13.46 2.69 -6.45
N LEU A 10 -12.39 3.48 -6.59
CA LEU A 10 -11.09 3.16 -6.03
C LEU A 10 -10.77 3.88 -4.71
N ASN A 11 -11.44 4.99 -4.37
CA ASN A 11 -11.07 5.87 -3.24
C ASN A 11 -10.96 5.11 -1.90
N HIS A 12 -11.82 4.10 -1.67
CA HIS A 12 -11.81 3.32 -0.43
C HIS A 12 -10.61 2.36 -0.32
N PHE A 13 -10.01 1.94 -1.44
CA PHE A 13 -8.97 0.92 -1.45
C PHE A 13 -7.69 1.37 -0.73
N PRO A 14 -7.09 2.54 -1.03
CA PRO A 14 -5.90 3.00 -0.33
C PRO A 14 -6.08 3.06 1.19
N ILE A 15 -7.19 3.59 1.70
CA ILE A 15 -7.42 3.74 3.15
C ILE A 15 -7.58 2.36 3.82
N VAL A 16 -8.49 1.52 3.31
CA VAL A 16 -8.77 0.20 3.90
C VAL A 16 -7.54 -0.71 3.78
N GLY A 17 -6.90 -0.74 2.62
CA GLY A 17 -5.72 -1.56 2.38
C GLY A 17 -4.52 -1.11 3.21
N THR A 18 -4.34 0.19 3.45
CA THR A 18 -3.27 0.71 4.32
C THR A 18 -3.52 0.37 5.78
N LEU A 19 -4.78 0.42 6.24
CA LEU A 19 -5.14 -0.02 7.59
C LEU A 19 -4.83 -1.50 7.80
N ILE A 20 -5.28 -2.36 6.87
CA ILE A 20 -5.03 -3.81 6.90
C ILE A 20 -3.52 -4.07 6.84
N GLY A 21 -2.79 -3.43 5.93
CA GLY A 21 -1.35 -3.56 5.77
C GLY A 21 -0.59 -3.15 7.03
N SER A 22 -1.01 -2.07 7.68
CA SER A 22 -0.41 -1.59 8.93
C SER A 22 -0.65 -2.56 10.08
N CYS A 23 -1.87 -3.06 10.26
CA CYS A 23 -2.19 -4.09 11.25
C CYS A 23 -1.38 -5.38 11.01
N LEU A 24 -1.26 -5.80 9.75
CA LEU A 24 -0.47 -6.98 9.38
C LEU A 24 1.02 -6.78 9.64
N LEU A 25 1.54 -5.58 9.36
CA LEU A 25 2.93 -5.23 9.64
C LEU A 25 3.20 -5.27 11.15
N LEU A 26 2.34 -4.64 11.95
CA LEU A 26 2.42 -4.67 13.42
C LEU A 26 2.41 -6.10 13.94
N TRP A 27 1.49 -6.94 13.43
CA TRP A 27 1.44 -8.35 13.78
C TRP A 27 2.74 -9.09 13.41
N GLY A 28 3.26 -8.87 12.20
CA GLY A 28 4.52 -9.44 11.74
C GLY A 28 5.72 -9.02 12.60
N ILE A 29 5.73 -7.79 13.10
CA ILE A 29 6.74 -7.29 14.05
C ILE A 29 6.61 -8.00 15.40
N ILE A 30 5.41 -8.05 15.98
CA ILE A 30 5.14 -8.71 17.28
C ILE A 30 5.53 -10.19 17.23
N LYS A 31 5.18 -10.88 16.15
CA LYS A 31 5.49 -12.30 15.95
C LYS A 31 6.89 -12.56 15.38
N LYS A 32 7.68 -11.52 15.12
CA LYS A 32 9.02 -11.60 14.50
C LYS A 32 9.02 -12.44 13.20
N ASN A 33 7.95 -12.39 12.43
CA ASN A 33 7.77 -13.19 11.21
C ASN A 33 8.15 -12.38 9.96
N ASP A 34 9.28 -12.74 9.34
CA ASP A 34 9.80 -12.09 8.12
C ASP A 34 8.88 -12.24 6.91
N HIS A 35 8.17 -13.36 6.79
CA HIS A 35 7.22 -13.58 5.71
C HIS A 35 6.00 -12.66 5.85
N THR A 36 5.42 -12.56 7.05
CA THR A 36 4.29 -11.66 7.32
C THR A 36 4.67 -10.19 7.09
N LYS A 37 5.86 -9.76 7.53
CA LYS A 37 6.37 -8.40 7.28
C LYS A 37 6.51 -8.12 5.78
N SER A 38 6.94 -9.11 5.00
CA SER A 38 7.06 -8.97 3.54
C SER A 38 5.69 -8.87 2.86
N ILE A 39 4.69 -9.66 3.27
CA ILE A 39 3.31 -9.54 2.76
C ILE A 39 2.75 -8.15 3.09
N ALA A 40 2.95 -7.67 4.31
CA ALA A 40 2.47 -6.35 4.72
C ALA A 40 3.12 -5.23 3.89
N ALA A 41 4.44 -5.28 3.69
CA ALA A 41 5.14 -4.32 2.84
C ALA A 41 4.66 -4.37 1.37
N PHE A 42 4.41 -5.56 0.84
CA PHE A 42 3.84 -5.71 -0.51
C PHE A 42 2.45 -5.07 -0.63
N LEU A 43 1.58 -5.31 0.36
CA LEU A 43 0.25 -4.70 0.39
C LEU A 43 0.34 -3.17 0.47
N LEU A 44 1.17 -2.64 1.37
CA LEU A 44 1.37 -1.19 1.52
C LEU A 44 1.92 -0.53 0.24
N ALA A 45 2.91 -1.17 -0.41
CA ALA A 45 3.44 -0.70 -1.68
C ALA A 45 2.37 -0.72 -2.79
N THR A 46 1.53 -1.76 -2.84
CA THR A 46 0.43 -1.86 -3.81
C THR A 46 -0.62 -0.77 -3.57
N MET A 47 -0.99 -0.51 -2.31
CA MET A 47 -1.95 0.54 -1.98
C MET A 47 -1.41 1.94 -2.28
N ALA A 48 -0.11 2.17 -2.10
CA ALA A 48 0.53 3.41 -2.52
C ALA A 48 0.45 3.62 -4.04
N LEU A 49 0.59 2.56 -4.83
CA LEU A 49 0.42 2.63 -6.29
C LEU A 49 -1.04 2.89 -6.69
N VAL A 50 -2.02 2.28 -5.99
CA VAL A 50 -3.45 2.52 -6.24
C VAL A 50 -3.87 3.94 -5.84
N ALA A 51 -3.22 4.54 -4.83
CA ALA A 51 -3.51 5.91 -4.43
C ALA A 51 -3.24 6.94 -5.53
N ILE A 52 -2.29 6.66 -6.44
CA ILE A 52 -1.93 7.58 -7.54
C ILE A 52 -3.12 7.84 -8.48
N PRO A 53 -3.74 6.83 -9.14
CA PRO A 53 -4.89 7.09 -10.00
C PRO A 53 -6.12 7.59 -9.22
N VAL A 54 -6.26 7.25 -7.94
CA VAL A 54 -7.33 7.81 -7.09
C VAL A 54 -7.15 9.32 -6.93
N PHE A 55 -5.94 9.76 -6.58
CA PHE A 55 -5.62 11.18 -6.39
C PHE A 55 -5.78 11.96 -7.69
N LEU A 56 -5.23 11.46 -8.80
CA LEU A 56 -5.34 12.10 -10.12
C LEU A 56 -6.77 12.19 -10.67
N THR A 57 -7.70 11.38 -10.15
CA THR A 57 -9.11 11.43 -10.56
C THR A 57 -9.99 12.18 -9.56
N GLY A 58 -9.41 12.74 -8.48
CA GLY A 58 -10.12 13.49 -7.43
C GLY A 58 -10.66 14.84 -7.90
N GLU A 59 -9.79 15.70 -8.43
CA GLU A 59 -10.18 17.03 -8.94
C GLU A 59 -11.27 16.94 -10.03
N PRO A 60 -11.18 16.07 -11.06
CA PRO A 60 -12.28 15.87 -12.00
C PRO A 60 -13.57 15.33 -11.36
N ALA A 61 -13.47 14.59 -10.26
CA ALA A 61 -14.64 14.10 -9.53
C ALA A 61 -15.31 15.24 -8.76
N GLU A 62 -14.53 16.12 -8.13
CA GLU A 62 -15.00 17.34 -7.47
C GLU A 62 -15.70 18.29 -8.43
N GLU A 63 -15.06 18.68 -9.53
CA GLU A 63 -15.65 19.58 -10.55
C GLU A 63 -16.99 19.05 -11.06
N SER A 64 -17.15 17.73 -11.13
CA SER A 64 -18.39 17.09 -11.61
C SER A 64 -19.56 17.19 -10.63
N VAL A 65 -19.30 17.48 -9.34
CA VAL A 65 -20.32 17.48 -8.28
C VAL A 65 -20.41 18.79 -7.48
N GLU A 66 -19.41 19.66 -7.55
CA GLU A 66 -19.32 20.90 -6.75
C GLU A 66 -20.55 21.83 -6.92
N LYS A 67 -21.19 21.81 -8.11
CA LYS A 67 -22.35 22.68 -8.44
C LYS A 67 -23.70 22.04 -8.16
N ILE A 68 -23.73 20.81 -7.62
CA ILE A 68 -24.97 20.09 -7.35
C ILE A 68 -25.58 20.60 -6.03
N SER A 69 -26.86 20.98 -6.07
CA SER A 69 -27.57 21.43 -4.87
C SER A 69 -27.58 20.36 -3.78
N GLY A 70 -27.10 20.71 -2.58
CA GLY A 70 -27.00 19.80 -1.44
C GLY A 70 -25.61 19.18 -1.23
N VAL A 71 -24.68 19.37 -2.16
CA VAL A 71 -23.26 19.05 -1.96
C VAL A 71 -22.59 20.21 -1.23
N SER A 72 -21.75 19.90 -0.23
CA SER A 72 -20.97 20.91 0.49
C SER A 72 -19.58 21.04 -0.13
N GLU A 73 -19.36 22.13 -0.84
CA GLU A 73 -18.05 22.51 -1.42
C GLU A 73 -16.96 22.53 -0.33
N ASN A 74 -17.25 23.13 0.83
CA ASN A 74 -16.32 23.15 1.97
C ASN A 74 -15.89 21.75 2.45
N MET A 75 -16.80 20.77 2.42
CA MET A 75 -16.44 19.39 2.83
C MET A 75 -15.59 18.67 1.78
N ILE A 76 -15.80 18.96 0.48
CA ILE A 76 -15.01 18.36 -0.60
C ILE A 76 -13.61 18.98 -0.62
N SER A 77 -13.50 20.31 -0.49
CA SER A 77 -12.21 20.99 -0.39
C SER A 77 -11.38 20.48 0.80
N LEU A 78 -11.98 20.28 1.98
CA LEU A 78 -11.28 19.65 3.11
C LEU A 78 -10.84 18.21 2.83
N HIS A 79 -11.60 17.46 2.02
CA HIS A 79 -11.21 16.12 1.59
C HIS A 79 -10.02 16.18 0.62
N GLU A 80 -9.99 17.13 -0.30
CA GLU A 80 -8.89 17.36 -1.25
C GLU A 80 -7.60 17.74 -0.51
N GLU A 81 -7.65 18.71 0.40
CA GLU A 81 -6.49 19.10 1.23
C GLU A 81 -5.95 17.91 2.04
N ALA A 82 -6.84 17.10 2.62
CA ALA A 82 -6.45 15.88 3.32
C ALA A 82 -5.86 14.82 2.38
N ALA A 83 -6.37 14.72 1.15
CA ALA A 83 -5.87 13.81 0.13
C ALA A 83 -4.48 14.22 -0.37
N GLU A 84 -4.17 15.53 -0.42
CA GLU A 84 -2.85 16.04 -0.77
C GLU A 84 -1.79 15.63 0.27
N ILE A 85 -2.10 15.78 1.56
CA ILE A 85 -1.24 15.27 2.63
C ILE A 85 -1.17 13.73 2.57
N GLY A 86 -2.30 13.08 2.32
CA GLY A 86 -2.42 11.64 2.21
C GLY A 86 -1.53 11.04 1.13
N ILE A 87 -1.48 11.63 -0.08
CA ILE A 87 -0.69 11.09 -1.18
C ILE A 87 0.82 11.19 -0.90
N TRP A 88 1.27 12.26 -0.23
CA TRP A 88 2.67 12.37 0.22
C TRP A 88 3.04 11.30 1.24
N LEU A 89 2.19 11.08 2.25
CA LEU A 89 2.39 10.02 3.25
C LEU A 89 2.42 8.64 2.58
N MET A 90 1.46 8.36 1.68
CA MET A 90 1.41 7.12 0.92
C MET A 90 2.65 6.92 0.04
N GLY A 91 3.18 7.99 -0.57
CA GLY A 91 4.43 7.97 -1.33
C GLY A 91 5.62 7.54 -0.47
N ILE A 92 5.78 8.16 0.71
CA ILE A 92 6.84 7.79 1.67
C ILE A 92 6.69 6.34 2.13
N THR A 93 5.47 5.94 2.54
CA THR A 93 5.17 4.57 2.96
C THR A 93 5.45 3.55 1.85
N GLY A 94 5.10 3.87 0.60
CA GLY A 94 5.37 3.05 -0.57
C GLY A 94 6.86 2.86 -0.80
N ILE A 95 7.66 3.94 -0.77
CA ILE A 95 9.13 3.88 -0.91
C ILE A 95 9.75 3.02 0.19
N ILE A 96 9.38 3.25 1.46
CA ILE A 96 9.88 2.46 2.59
C ILE A 96 9.53 0.97 2.42
N SER A 97 8.30 0.69 1.97
CA SER A 97 7.84 -0.68 1.73
C SER A 97 8.62 -1.37 0.61
N LEU A 98 8.90 -0.67 -0.48
CA LEU A 98 9.73 -1.17 -1.58
C LEU A 98 11.16 -1.46 -1.14
N VAL A 99 11.76 -0.56 -0.33
CA VAL A 99 13.09 -0.78 0.25
C VAL A 99 13.09 -2.01 1.16
N ALA A 100 12.07 -2.16 2.02
CA ALA A 100 11.93 -3.32 2.89
C ALA A 100 11.84 -4.65 2.11
N LEU A 101 11.05 -4.68 1.03
CA LEU A 101 10.94 -5.83 0.13
C LEU A 101 12.27 -6.14 -0.57
N PHE A 102 12.98 -5.11 -1.04
CA PHE A 102 14.28 -5.27 -1.69
C PHE A 102 15.32 -5.86 -0.72
N MET A 103 15.33 -5.39 0.53
CA MET A 103 16.21 -5.93 1.57
C MET A 103 15.85 -7.39 1.93
N ALA A 104 14.56 -7.71 2.04
CA ALA A 104 14.10 -9.07 2.27
C ALA A 104 14.53 -10.01 1.13
N TRP A 105 14.40 -9.57 -0.12
CA TRP A 105 14.84 -10.33 -1.29
C TRP A 105 16.35 -10.60 -1.27
N LYS A 106 17.18 -9.61 -0.92
CA LYS A 106 18.63 -9.81 -0.77
C LYS A 106 18.98 -10.86 0.31
N LYS A 107 18.30 -10.83 1.47
CA LYS A 107 18.54 -11.81 2.55
C LYS A 107 18.25 -13.25 2.09
N THR A 108 17.16 -13.47 1.36
CA THR A 108 16.82 -14.81 0.86
C THR A 108 17.84 -15.36 -0.14
N LYS A 109 18.47 -14.50 -0.95
CA LYS A 109 19.57 -14.89 -1.85
C LYS A 109 20.88 -15.18 -1.12
N ALA A 110 21.20 -14.42 -0.06
CA ALA A 110 22.39 -14.65 0.75
C ALA A 110 22.29 -15.92 1.63
N GLY A 111 21.08 -16.37 1.96
CA GLY A 111 20.81 -17.52 2.83
C GLY A 111 20.92 -18.91 2.20
N LYS A 112 21.47 -19.06 0.98
CA LYS A 112 21.76 -20.39 0.40
C LYS A 112 23.26 -20.71 0.39
N PRO A 113 23.85 -21.25 1.47
CA PRO A 113 24.90 -22.23 1.33
C PRO A 113 24.24 -23.58 1.04
N CYS A 114 24.35 -24.04 -0.20
CA CYS A 114 23.85 -25.33 -0.68
C CYS A 114 24.70 -26.51 -0.15
N PHE A 115 24.95 -26.61 1.17
CA PHE A 115 26.03 -27.48 1.66
C PHE A 115 25.71 -28.51 2.75
N PHE A 116 24.47 -28.65 3.28
CA PHE A 116 24.30 -29.52 4.46
C PHE A 116 23.16 -30.54 4.49
N ASN A 117 22.38 -30.75 3.42
CA ASN A 117 21.25 -31.69 3.52
C ASN A 117 21.12 -32.78 2.44
N CYS A 118 22.22 -33.17 1.77
CA CYS A 118 22.16 -34.25 0.77
C CYS A 118 23.12 -35.44 1.00
N LEU A 119 23.97 -35.45 2.05
CA LEU A 119 25.00 -36.51 2.20
C LEU A 119 25.06 -37.21 3.56
N TYR A 120 24.21 -36.86 4.54
CA TYR A 120 24.24 -37.50 5.86
C TYR A 120 23.02 -38.38 6.21
N TYR A 121 22.01 -38.50 5.34
CA TYR A 121 20.81 -39.31 5.62
C TYR A 121 20.63 -40.56 4.73
N PHE A 122 21.60 -40.88 3.87
CA PHE A 122 21.62 -42.14 3.08
C PHE A 122 22.86 -42.99 3.39
N GLY A 123 23.28 -42.97 4.65
CA GLY A 123 24.42 -43.72 5.19
C GLY A 123 24.07 -44.53 6.44
N ARG A 124 22.84 -45.05 6.53
CA ARG A 124 22.44 -46.11 7.47
C ARG A 124 21.44 -47.05 6.83
#